data_AF-A0A8S8Y4S5-F1
#
_entry.id   AF-A0A8S8Y4S5-F1
#
_cell.length_a   1.000
_cell.length_b   1.000
_cell.length_c   1.000
_cell.angle_alpha   90.00
_cell.angle_beta   90.00
_cell.angle_gamma   90.00
#
_symmetry.space_group_name_H-M   'P 1'
#
loop_
_entity.id
_entity.type
_entity.pdbx_description
1 polymer ?
#
loop_
_entity_poly.entity_id
_entity_poly.type
_entity_poly.pdbx_seq_one_letter_code
_entity_poly.pdbx_strand_id
1 'polypeptide(L)'
;MKRNSALLMVLLMLTSCVPLTYVSASGESLSFNNFNGGYATVDVHLQGNVTNSTASIEVPRNVTFTTSGFEVVIDSDDQSPGEVWVDVGEDGVFEWEFTGTGYGDIGHQNEFYDGNNWYVSQVSSGNSTSPTIFIPSQSTIKESSLEVGFSPESGGGFFPIGSHQEVIETDIDNDSLPEPMFLLDIPNNNSLQLSGPIGTQVVVNHVPYKNLR
;
A
#
# COMPACT_ATOMS: atom_id res chain seq x y z
N MET A 1 -76.19 -1.47 -44.33
CA MET A 1 -75.46 -1.03 -43.11
C MET A 1 -74.17 -0.35 -43.57
N LYS A 2 -73.90 0.85 -43.05
CA LYS A 2 -73.13 1.92 -43.73
C LYS A 2 -71.61 1.63 -43.70
N ARG A 3 -70.97 1.51 -44.87
CA ARG A 3 -69.49 1.40 -45.07
C ARG A 3 -68.68 2.48 -44.33
N ASN A 4 -69.31 3.60 -44.00
CA ASN A 4 -68.72 4.71 -43.26
C ASN A 4 -68.29 4.31 -41.82
N SER A 5 -68.93 3.30 -41.22
CA SER A 5 -68.59 2.84 -39.87
C SER A 5 -67.27 2.05 -39.84
N ALA A 6 -66.96 1.30 -40.89
CA ALA A 6 -65.72 0.54 -40.99
C ALA A 6 -64.51 1.46 -41.23
N LEU A 7 -64.67 2.48 -42.09
CA LEU A 7 -63.65 3.50 -42.34
C LEU A 7 -63.31 4.30 -41.08
N LEU A 8 -64.31 4.64 -40.27
CA LEU A 8 -64.10 5.35 -39.00
C LEU A 8 -63.31 4.50 -38.00
N MET A 9 -63.60 3.19 -37.93
CA MET A 9 -62.90 2.28 -37.03
C MET A 9 -61.44 2.05 -37.46
N VAL A 10 -61.18 1.94 -38.76
CA VAL A 10 -59.82 1.86 -39.32
C VAL A 10 -59.04 3.14 -39.05
N LEU A 11 -59.68 4.31 -39.22
CA LEU A 11 -59.08 5.59 -38.88
C LEU A 11 -58.74 5.68 -37.39
N LEU A 12 -59.63 5.25 -36.50
CA LEU A 12 -59.39 5.26 -35.05
C LEU A 12 -58.23 4.33 -34.65
N MET A 13 -58.15 3.15 -35.27
CA MET A 13 -57.06 2.19 -35.06
C MET A 13 -55.71 2.77 -35.54
N LEU A 14 -55.68 3.40 -36.72
CA LEU A 14 -54.49 4.07 -37.24
C LEU A 14 -54.05 5.23 -36.32
N THR A 15 -54.99 5.99 -35.76
CA THR A 15 -54.66 7.06 -34.80
C THR A 15 -54.16 6.54 -33.45
N SER A 16 -54.56 5.34 -33.02
CA SER A 16 -54.07 4.72 -31.78
C SER A 16 -52.63 4.19 -31.88
N CYS A 17 -52.12 4.00 -33.09
CA CYS A 17 -50.72 3.63 -33.34
C CYS A 17 -49.77 4.83 -33.40
N VAL A 18 -50.29 6.07 -33.35
CA VAL A 18 -49.43 7.25 -33.30
C VAL A 18 -49.01 7.44 -31.83
N PRO A 19 -47.72 7.34 -31.49
CA PRO A 19 -47.26 7.67 -30.14
C PRO A 19 -47.52 9.17 -29.91
N LEU A 20 -48.59 9.50 -29.20
CA LEU A 20 -48.96 10.88 -28.86
C LEU A 20 -48.19 11.44 -27.65
N THR A 21 -47.27 10.66 -27.08
CA THR A 21 -46.41 11.12 -25.99
C THR A 21 -45.16 11.76 -26.56
N TYR A 22 -45.20 13.07 -26.73
CA TYR A 22 -43.98 13.86 -26.87
C TYR A 22 -43.33 13.95 -25.50
N VAL A 23 -42.23 13.22 -25.32
CA VAL A 23 -41.36 13.40 -24.14
C VAL A 23 -40.26 14.36 -24.57
N SER A 24 -40.27 15.57 -24.00
CA SER A 24 -39.19 16.54 -24.14
C SER A 24 -38.44 16.62 -22.82
N ALA A 25 -37.11 16.54 -22.86
CA ALA A 25 -36.30 17.04 -21.75
C ALA A 25 -36.40 18.57 -21.71
N SER A 26 -36.36 19.18 -20.52
CA SER A 26 -36.27 20.64 -20.41
C SER A 26 -34.89 21.09 -20.91
N GLY A 27 -34.84 22.16 -21.71
CA GLY A 27 -33.57 22.79 -22.13
C GLY A 27 -32.89 23.61 -21.01
N GLU A 28 -33.54 23.74 -19.87
CA GLU A 28 -33.00 24.43 -18.69
C GLU A 28 -31.90 23.58 -18.04
N SER A 29 -30.76 24.22 -17.76
CA SER A 29 -29.67 23.57 -17.02
C SER A 29 -30.05 23.50 -15.54
N LEU A 30 -30.17 22.27 -15.04
CA LEU A 30 -30.43 21.98 -13.63
C LEU A 30 -29.18 21.36 -13.00
N SER A 31 -28.90 21.70 -11.74
CA SER A 31 -27.86 21.07 -10.94
C SER A 31 -28.49 20.38 -9.73
N PHE A 32 -28.17 19.10 -9.54
CA PHE A 32 -28.58 18.31 -8.37
C PHE A 32 -27.36 18.07 -7.50
N ASN A 33 -27.24 18.83 -6.41
CA ASN A 33 -26.03 18.83 -5.56
C ASN A 33 -26.29 18.29 -4.15
N ASN A 34 -27.50 17.79 -3.89
CA ASN A 34 -27.88 17.28 -2.58
C ASN A 34 -28.37 15.84 -2.70
N PHE A 35 -28.02 15.04 -1.71
CA PHE A 35 -28.66 13.77 -1.43
C PHE A 35 -30.10 13.99 -0.96
N ASN A 36 -30.88 12.92 -1.01
CA ASN A 36 -32.23 12.88 -0.47
C ASN A 36 -32.23 13.35 1.00
N GLY A 37 -33.19 14.21 1.35
CA GLY A 37 -33.20 14.92 2.63
C GLY A 37 -32.51 16.30 2.62
N GLY A 38 -31.89 16.71 1.51
CA GLY A 38 -31.32 18.04 1.34
C GLY A 38 -29.89 18.19 1.87
N TYR A 39 -29.18 17.08 2.07
CA TYR A 39 -27.81 17.05 2.57
C TYR A 39 -26.81 17.15 1.42
N ALA A 40 -25.78 18.00 1.54
CA ALA A 40 -24.68 18.08 0.57
C ALA A 40 -23.65 16.94 0.75
N THR A 41 -23.59 16.36 1.94
CA THR A 41 -22.68 15.27 2.32
C THR A 41 -23.48 14.27 3.16
N VAL A 42 -23.20 12.98 2.96
CA VAL A 42 -23.82 11.88 3.72
C VAL A 42 -22.71 10.98 4.24
N ASP A 43 -22.71 10.74 5.55
CA ASP A 43 -21.80 9.78 6.17
C ASP A 43 -22.30 8.36 5.88
N VAL A 44 -21.43 7.55 5.27
CA VAL A 44 -21.73 6.15 4.95
C VAL A 44 -20.84 5.28 5.83
N HIS A 45 -21.47 4.52 6.71
CA HIS A 45 -20.76 3.52 7.49
C HIS A 45 -20.71 2.21 6.71
N LEU A 46 -19.51 1.82 6.31
CA LEU A 46 -19.24 0.58 5.59
C LEU A 46 -18.66 -0.46 6.55
N GLN A 47 -19.19 -1.67 6.47
CA GLN A 47 -18.63 -2.85 7.10
C GLN A 47 -18.28 -3.79 5.96
N GLY A 48 -17.05 -4.32 5.97
CA GLY A 48 -16.54 -5.13 4.85
C GLY A 48 -17.55 -6.18 4.38
N ASN A 49 -17.69 -6.33 3.07
CA ASN A 49 -18.60 -7.26 2.42
C ASN A 49 -20.12 -6.94 2.59
N VAL A 50 -20.46 -5.71 3.01
CA VAL A 50 -21.84 -5.24 3.11
C VAL A 50 -22.05 -3.99 2.25
N THR A 51 -23.03 -4.03 1.35
CA THR A 51 -23.47 -2.86 0.58
C THR A 51 -24.32 -1.94 1.47
N ASN A 52 -24.07 -0.64 1.38
CA ASN A 52 -24.85 0.38 2.05
C ASN A 52 -25.63 1.22 1.03
N SER A 53 -26.95 1.27 1.15
CA SER A 53 -27.87 2.01 0.26
C SER A 53 -28.64 3.13 0.98
N THR A 54 -28.10 3.66 2.08
CA THR A 54 -28.75 4.76 2.83
C THR A 54 -28.66 6.10 2.10
N ALA A 55 -27.64 6.29 1.26
CA ALA A 55 -27.48 7.47 0.43
C ALA A 55 -28.25 7.30 -0.89
N SER A 56 -29.07 8.29 -1.25
CA SER A 56 -29.80 8.29 -2.52
C SER A 56 -29.87 9.71 -3.09
N ILE A 57 -29.94 9.82 -4.41
CA ILE A 57 -30.15 11.09 -5.12
C ILE A 57 -31.43 10.93 -5.94
N GLU A 58 -32.42 11.79 -5.69
CA GLU A 58 -33.66 11.78 -6.46
C GLU A 58 -33.51 12.63 -7.71
N VAL A 59 -33.61 11.98 -8.87
CA VAL A 59 -33.45 12.62 -10.17
C VAL A 59 -34.82 12.64 -10.86
N PRO A 60 -35.33 13.83 -11.25
CA PRO A 60 -36.58 13.94 -11.98
C PRO A 60 -36.56 13.16 -13.30
N ARG A 61 -37.73 12.68 -13.73
CA ARG A 61 -37.87 12.07 -15.05
C ARG A 61 -37.61 13.09 -16.16
N ASN A 62 -37.10 12.61 -17.30
CA ASN A 62 -36.85 13.38 -18.51
C ASN A 62 -35.75 14.44 -18.38
N VAL A 63 -34.69 14.13 -17.64
CA VAL A 63 -33.46 14.94 -17.62
C VAL A 63 -32.35 14.22 -18.39
N THR A 64 -31.41 14.99 -18.92
CA THR A 64 -30.17 14.46 -19.51
C THR A 64 -29.00 14.97 -18.69
N PHE A 65 -28.19 14.05 -18.17
CA PHE A 65 -26.97 14.44 -17.47
C PHE A 65 -25.91 14.88 -18.48
N THR A 66 -25.40 16.09 -18.31
CA THR A 66 -24.24 16.60 -19.07
C THR A 66 -22.94 16.29 -18.35
N THR A 67 -22.97 16.33 -17.02
CA THR A 67 -21.83 16.12 -16.13
C THR A 67 -22.36 15.54 -14.82
N SER A 68 -21.65 14.56 -14.28
CA SER A 68 -21.87 14.00 -12.94
C SER A 68 -20.52 13.77 -12.27
N GLY A 69 -20.52 13.75 -10.96
CA GLY A 69 -19.34 13.47 -10.16
C GLY A 69 -19.72 13.40 -8.69
N PHE A 70 -18.92 12.68 -7.92
CA PHE A 70 -18.99 12.64 -6.47
C PHE A 70 -17.57 12.68 -5.93
N GLU A 71 -17.45 13.03 -4.66
CA GLU A 71 -16.20 13.02 -3.93
C GLU A 71 -16.34 12.02 -2.79
N VAL A 72 -15.37 11.12 -2.67
CA VAL A 72 -15.25 10.20 -1.54
C VAL A 72 -14.16 10.75 -0.64
N VAL A 73 -14.54 11.08 0.58
CA VAL A 73 -13.62 11.56 1.61
C VAL A 73 -13.55 10.51 2.70
N ILE A 74 -12.33 10.19 3.11
CA ILE A 74 -12.06 9.31 4.25
C ILE A 74 -11.14 10.04 5.22
N ASP A 75 -11.42 9.93 6.52
CA ASP A 75 -10.49 10.38 7.54
C ASP A 75 -9.48 9.26 7.82
N SER A 76 -8.22 9.66 7.89
CA SER A 76 -7.11 8.85 8.41
C SER A 76 -7.30 8.27 9.82
N ASP A 77 -8.14 8.86 10.67
CA ASP A 77 -8.45 8.33 12.00
C ASP A 77 -9.51 7.22 11.96
N ASP A 78 -10.24 7.08 10.84
CA ASP A 78 -11.26 6.06 10.69
C ASP A 78 -10.63 4.72 10.31
N GLN A 79 -11.23 3.63 10.82
CA GLN A 79 -10.87 2.30 10.38
C GLN A 79 -11.25 2.14 8.90
N SER A 80 -10.29 1.77 8.07
CA SER A 80 -10.56 1.53 6.66
C SER A 80 -11.61 0.41 6.47
N PRO A 81 -12.60 0.61 5.59
CA PRO A 81 -13.55 -0.44 5.20
C PRO A 81 -12.93 -1.45 4.22
N GLY A 82 -11.68 -1.28 3.81
CA GLY A 82 -11.00 -2.10 2.80
C GLY A 82 -11.19 -1.55 1.39
N GLU A 83 -11.34 -2.46 0.43
CA GLU A 83 -11.74 -2.12 -0.93
C GLU A 83 -13.19 -1.63 -0.98
N VAL A 84 -13.45 -0.61 -1.79
CA VAL A 84 -14.78 0.01 -1.91
C VAL A 84 -15.15 0.25 -3.37
N TRP A 85 -16.45 0.20 -3.67
CA TRP A 85 -16.99 0.50 -4.99
C TRP A 85 -18.32 1.22 -4.87
N VAL A 86 -18.68 1.94 -5.93
CA VAL A 86 -19.95 2.63 -6.08
C VAL A 86 -20.69 2.01 -7.26
N ASP A 87 -21.90 1.53 -7.00
CA ASP A 87 -22.82 0.95 -7.97
C ASP A 87 -24.13 1.75 -7.93
N VAL A 88 -24.33 2.61 -8.92
CA VAL A 88 -25.50 3.47 -9.08
C VAL A 88 -26.55 2.75 -9.91
N GLY A 89 -27.60 2.31 -9.23
CA GLY A 89 -28.70 1.58 -9.86
C GLY A 89 -28.68 0.08 -9.61
N GLU A 90 -27.65 -0.41 -8.91
CA GLU A 90 -27.50 -1.80 -8.49
C GLU A 90 -27.58 -2.77 -9.68
N ASP A 91 -26.94 -2.41 -10.79
CA ASP A 91 -26.96 -3.19 -12.03
C ASP A 91 -25.74 -4.13 -12.17
N GLY A 92 -24.81 -4.06 -11.21
CA GLY A 92 -23.60 -4.87 -11.15
C GLY A 92 -22.45 -4.30 -11.97
N VAL A 93 -22.59 -3.10 -12.55
CA VAL A 93 -21.52 -2.34 -13.17
C VAL A 93 -21.14 -1.19 -12.24
N PHE A 94 -19.88 -1.13 -11.82
CA PHE A 94 -19.43 -0.10 -10.89
C PHE A 94 -19.07 1.19 -11.64
N GLU A 95 -19.66 2.32 -11.25
CA GLU A 95 -19.26 3.65 -11.73
C GLU A 95 -17.85 4.01 -11.27
N TRP A 96 -17.42 3.46 -10.14
CA TRP A 96 -16.11 3.69 -9.55
C TRP A 96 -15.75 2.59 -8.57
N GLU A 97 -14.46 2.28 -8.48
CA GLU A 97 -13.92 1.30 -7.54
C GLU A 97 -12.51 1.69 -7.07
N PHE A 98 -12.21 1.30 -5.83
CA PHE A 98 -10.90 1.35 -5.18
C PHE A 98 -10.50 -0.09 -4.84
N THR A 99 -10.11 -0.84 -5.87
CA THR A 99 -9.83 -2.29 -5.86
C THR A 99 -8.55 -2.62 -6.66
N GLY A 100 -7.76 -1.60 -6.99
CA GLY A 100 -6.57 -1.75 -7.82
C GLY A 100 -5.42 -2.46 -7.09
N THR A 101 -4.70 -3.33 -7.77
CA THR A 101 -3.50 -3.96 -7.20
C THR A 101 -2.50 -2.92 -6.69
N GLY A 102 -2.10 -3.04 -5.42
CA GLY A 102 -1.17 -2.14 -4.77
C GLY A 102 -1.77 -0.81 -4.32
N TYR A 103 -3.10 -0.64 -4.44
CA TYR A 103 -3.80 0.50 -3.86
C TYR A 103 -4.01 0.34 -2.34
N GLY A 104 -3.83 -0.87 -1.82
CA GLY A 104 -4.15 -1.19 -0.44
C GLY A 104 -5.62 -0.94 -0.12
N ASP A 105 -5.88 -0.62 1.14
CA ASP A 105 -7.22 -0.30 1.61
C ASP A 105 -7.51 1.21 1.48
N ILE A 106 -8.76 1.60 1.24
CA ILE A 106 -9.07 3.04 1.14
C ILE A 106 -8.73 3.75 2.45
N GLY A 107 -7.98 4.84 2.37
CA GLY A 107 -7.47 5.56 3.55
C GLY A 107 -6.23 4.95 4.21
N HIS A 108 -5.85 3.69 3.89
CA HIS A 108 -4.68 3.01 4.46
C HIS A 108 -3.83 2.32 3.37
N GLN A 109 -2.68 2.90 3.04
CA GLN A 109 -1.71 2.25 2.15
C GLN A 109 -0.92 1.17 2.90
N ASN A 110 -1.31 -0.09 2.73
CA ASN A 110 -0.70 -1.26 3.37
C ASN A 110 -0.07 -2.26 2.38
N GLU A 111 -0.08 -1.94 1.09
CA GLU A 111 0.49 -2.76 0.03
C GLU A 111 1.61 -2.03 -0.74
N PHE A 112 2.52 -2.81 -1.32
CA PHE A 112 3.42 -2.34 -2.37
C PHE A 112 2.71 -2.38 -3.73
N TYR A 113 3.32 -1.77 -4.75
CA TYR A 113 2.77 -1.67 -6.11
C TYR A 113 2.41 -3.04 -6.75
N ASP A 114 2.92 -4.14 -6.22
CA ASP A 114 2.68 -5.50 -6.67
C ASP A 114 1.57 -6.22 -5.89
N GLY A 115 0.90 -5.53 -4.95
CA GLY A 115 -0.16 -6.06 -4.10
C GLY A 115 0.33 -6.83 -2.87
N ASN A 116 1.65 -6.92 -2.64
CA ASN A 116 2.17 -7.57 -1.44
C ASN A 116 2.30 -6.57 -0.29
N ASN A 117 2.00 -6.99 0.93
CA ASN A 117 2.22 -6.19 2.15
C ASN A 117 3.62 -6.41 2.78
N TRP A 118 4.47 -7.21 2.14
CA TRP A 118 5.86 -7.43 2.53
C TRP A 118 6.74 -7.60 1.29
N TYR A 119 8.03 -7.35 1.45
CA TYR A 119 9.00 -7.52 0.38
C TYR A 119 10.34 -8.00 0.92
N VAL A 120 10.91 -8.99 0.25
CA VAL A 120 12.26 -9.49 0.53
C VAL A 120 13.04 -9.49 -0.77
N SER A 121 14.22 -8.88 -0.75
CA SER A 121 15.18 -8.96 -1.84
C SER A 121 16.57 -9.23 -1.31
N GLN A 122 17.34 -10.00 -2.07
CA GLN A 122 18.79 -10.05 -1.88
C GLN A 122 19.35 -8.70 -2.29
N VAL A 123 20.18 -8.13 -1.41
CA VAL A 123 20.83 -6.84 -1.62
C VAL A 123 22.34 -7.07 -1.66
N SER A 124 23.00 -6.55 -2.70
CA SER A 124 24.46 -6.59 -2.80
C SER A 124 25.07 -5.34 -2.16
N SER A 125 26.39 -5.36 -1.91
CA SER A 125 27.10 -4.19 -1.40
C SER A 125 26.88 -2.99 -2.32
N GLY A 126 26.34 -1.90 -1.78
CA GLY A 126 26.04 -0.68 -2.54
C GLY A 126 24.56 -0.33 -2.47
N ASN A 127 24.04 0.25 -3.55
CA ASN A 127 22.67 0.73 -3.60
C ASN A 127 21.75 -0.40 -4.07
N SER A 128 20.67 -0.63 -3.33
CA SER A 128 19.58 -1.53 -3.72
C SER A 128 18.26 -0.78 -3.74
N THR A 129 17.36 -1.17 -4.61
CA THR A 129 16.03 -0.56 -4.75
C THR A 129 15.01 -1.33 -3.92
N SER A 130 14.16 -0.61 -3.20
CA SER A 130 12.95 -1.16 -2.57
C SER A 130 11.77 -1.10 -3.52
N PRO A 131 10.72 -1.91 -3.32
CA PRO A 131 9.45 -1.72 -3.98
C PRO A 131 8.87 -0.34 -3.63
N THR A 132 8.05 0.17 -4.52
CA THR A 132 7.33 1.43 -4.36
C THR A 132 5.92 1.19 -3.84
N ILE A 133 5.30 2.23 -3.31
CA ILE A 133 3.88 2.26 -2.91
C ILE A 133 3.13 3.23 -3.83
N PHE A 134 1.83 3.01 -4.03
CA PHE A 134 0.97 3.98 -4.68
C PHE A 134 0.39 4.93 -3.64
N ILE A 135 0.28 6.21 -3.97
CA ILE A 135 -0.31 7.23 -3.12
C ILE A 135 -1.30 8.01 -3.98
N PRO A 136 -2.57 8.17 -3.56
CA PRO A 136 -3.54 8.96 -4.31
C PRO A 136 -3.04 10.40 -4.49
N SER A 137 -3.14 10.93 -5.71
CA SER A 137 -2.56 12.23 -6.08
C SER A 137 -3.11 13.43 -5.30
N GLN A 138 -4.29 13.29 -4.70
CA GLN A 138 -4.95 14.31 -3.89
C GLN A 138 -4.99 13.95 -2.39
N SER A 139 -4.20 12.97 -1.95
CA SER A 139 -4.10 12.60 -0.53
C SER A 139 -3.03 13.40 0.21
N THR A 140 -3.20 13.51 1.53
CA THR A 140 -2.14 13.99 2.43
C THR A 140 -1.73 12.83 3.34
N ILE A 141 -0.44 12.57 3.43
CA ILE A 141 0.10 11.53 4.32
C ILE A 141 0.09 12.08 5.75
N LYS A 142 -0.69 11.46 6.64
CA LYS A 142 -0.74 11.84 8.06
C LYS A 142 0.33 11.12 8.89
N GLU A 143 0.43 9.82 8.73
CA GLU A 143 1.39 8.95 9.41
C GLU A 143 2.00 7.97 8.41
N SER A 144 3.25 7.57 8.65
CA SER A 144 3.94 6.55 7.88
C SER A 144 4.85 5.77 8.82
N SER A 145 4.75 4.45 8.77
CA SER A 145 5.62 3.52 9.49
C SER A 145 6.12 2.46 8.52
N LEU A 146 7.43 2.19 8.55
CA LEU A 146 8.06 1.16 7.72
C LEU A 146 9.04 0.37 8.59
N GLU A 147 8.80 -0.93 8.70
CA GLU A 147 9.72 -1.85 9.37
C GLU A 147 10.66 -2.49 8.33
N VAL A 148 11.97 -2.36 8.54
CA VAL A 148 12.99 -2.92 7.66
C VAL A 148 13.93 -3.80 8.46
N GLY A 149 14.00 -5.08 8.09
CA GLY A 149 14.96 -6.04 8.62
C GLY A 149 16.07 -6.33 7.61
N PHE A 150 17.28 -6.58 8.11
CA PHE A 150 18.41 -7.06 7.31
C PHE A 150 19.03 -8.28 7.97
N SER A 151 19.34 -9.30 7.17
CA SER A 151 20.05 -10.51 7.60
C SER A 151 21.22 -10.76 6.65
N PRO A 152 22.49 -10.68 7.10
CA PRO A 152 23.63 -10.97 6.25
C PRO A 152 23.76 -12.48 6.01
N GLU A 153 24.08 -12.88 4.78
CA GLU A 153 24.41 -14.29 4.45
C GLU A 153 25.77 -14.71 5.03
N SER A 154 26.67 -13.75 5.24
CA SER A 154 27.94 -13.97 5.93
C SER A 154 27.79 -13.63 7.42
N GLY A 155 27.93 -14.61 8.31
CA GLY A 155 27.97 -14.46 9.76
C GLY A 155 29.22 -13.73 10.29
N GLY A 156 29.76 -12.79 9.52
CA GLY A 156 30.91 -11.97 9.90
C GLY A 156 30.45 -10.72 10.66
N GLY A 157 30.64 -10.72 11.98
CA GLY A 157 30.48 -9.52 12.79
C GLY A 157 31.55 -8.47 12.47
N PHE A 158 31.21 -7.19 12.64
CA PHE A 158 32.23 -6.14 12.73
C PHE A 158 32.97 -6.31 14.05
N PHE A 159 34.15 -6.93 14.00
CA PHE A 159 35.04 -6.93 15.15
C PHE A 159 35.84 -5.61 15.14
N PRO A 160 35.70 -4.74 16.14
CA PRO A 160 36.60 -3.61 16.29
C PRO A 160 37.99 -4.16 16.61
N ILE A 161 38.82 -4.33 15.58
CA ILE A 161 40.19 -4.84 15.70
C ILE A 161 41.16 -3.78 16.27
N GLY A 162 40.67 -2.65 16.77
CA GLY A 162 41.53 -1.55 17.24
C GLY A 162 42.29 -0.87 16.08
N SER A 163 43.23 0.01 16.41
CA SER A 163 44.22 0.49 15.44
C SER A 163 45.14 -0.67 15.05
N HIS A 164 45.31 -0.88 13.75
CA HIS A 164 46.33 -1.81 13.26
C HIS A 164 47.70 -1.13 13.39
N GLN A 165 48.66 -1.85 13.97
CA GLN A 165 50.05 -1.41 14.03
C GLN A 165 50.77 -1.78 12.73
N GLU A 166 50.53 -3.00 12.25
CA GLU A 166 51.27 -3.57 11.12
C GLU A 166 50.42 -4.66 10.43
N VAL A 167 50.63 -4.80 9.12
CA VAL A 167 50.08 -5.89 8.30
C VAL A 167 51.24 -6.57 7.57
N ILE A 168 51.34 -7.89 7.72
CA ILE A 168 52.31 -8.71 6.98
C ILE A 168 51.57 -9.80 6.21
N GLU A 169 52.17 -10.23 5.11
CA GLU A 169 51.70 -11.37 4.33
C GLU A 169 52.61 -12.56 4.60
N THR A 170 52.03 -13.71 4.94
CA THR A 170 52.78 -14.95 5.18
C THR A 170 51.93 -16.16 4.81
N ASP A 171 52.58 -17.22 4.32
CA ASP A 171 51.96 -18.51 4.01
C ASP A 171 51.96 -19.36 5.29
N ILE A 172 50.85 -19.32 6.04
CA ILE A 172 50.75 -19.94 7.38
C ILE A 172 50.31 -21.41 7.26
N ASP A 173 49.54 -21.74 6.23
CA ASP A 173 49.03 -23.10 5.99
C ASP A 173 49.79 -23.86 4.89
N ASN A 174 50.84 -23.25 4.33
CA ASN A 174 51.76 -23.81 3.35
C ASN A 174 51.05 -24.20 2.04
N ASP A 175 50.08 -23.41 1.61
CA ASP A 175 49.35 -23.60 0.36
C ASP A 175 49.93 -22.79 -0.83
N SER A 176 51.04 -22.07 -0.59
CA SER A 176 51.73 -21.17 -1.54
C SER A 176 50.93 -19.92 -1.92
N LEU A 177 49.83 -19.64 -1.25
CA LEU A 177 49.15 -18.35 -1.24
C LEU A 177 49.51 -17.63 0.06
N PRO A 178 49.70 -16.31 0.03
CA PRO A 178 49.95 -15.55 1.25
C PRO A 178 48.63 -15.17 1.94
N GLU A 179 48.55 -15.38 3.26
CA GLU A 179 47.49 -14.85 4.12
C GLU A 179 47.92 -13.53 4.77
N PRO A 180 47.00 -12.56 4.91
CA PRO A 180 47.27 -11.35 5.69
C PRO A 180 47.21 -11.64 7.19
N MET A 181 48.26 -11.26 7.91
CA MET A 181 48.33 -11.24 9.37
C MET A 181 48.35 -9.79 9.87
N PHE A 182 47.49 -9.49 10.84
CA PHE A 182 47.34 -8.14 11.42
C PHE A 182 47.89 -8.11 12.85
N LEU A 183 48.80 -7.18 13.13
CA LEU A 183 49.19 -6.82 14.49
C LEU A 183 48.31 -5.67 14.97
N LEU A 184 47.63 -5.86 16.09
CA LEU A 184 46.65 -4.92 16.64
C LEU A 184 47.16 -4.33 17.96
N ASP A 185 46.85 -3.06 18.21
CA ASP A 185 47.02 -2.48 19.55
C ASP A 185 46.06 -3.16 20.52
N ILE A 186 46.57 -3.82 21.57
CA ILE A 186 45.74 -4.45 22.59
C ILE A 186 45.04 -3.34 23.41
N PRO A 187 43.70 -3.22 23.39
CA PRO A 187 43.03 -2.32 24.30
C PRO A 187 43.16 -2.89 25.72
N ASN A 188 43.61 -2.06 26.66
CA ASN A 188 44.02 -2.39 28.04
C ASN A 188 43.01 -3.20 28.90
N ASN A 189 41.80 -3.49 28.41
CA ASN A 189 40.72 -4.10 29.18
C ASN A 189 40.18 -5.44 28.65
N ASN A 190 40.68 -6.01 27.55
CA ASN A 190 40.18 -7.30 27.07
C ASN A 190 41.32 -8.29 26.82
N SER A 191 41.44 -9.28 27.71
CA SER A 191 42.22 -10.49 27.45
C SER A 191 41.58 -11.27 26.30
N LEU A 192 42.11 -11.09 25.10
CA LEU A 192 41.79 -11.93 23.94
C LEU A 192 42.36 -13.34 24.18
N GLN A 193 41.52 -14.27 24.61
CA GLN A 193 41.85 -15.70 24.56
C GLN A 193 41.61 -16.21 23.14
N LEU A 194 42.68 -16.34 22.36
CA LEU A 194 42.65 -17.09 21.10
C LEU A 194 42.61 -18.59 21.44
N SER A 195 41.43 -19.21 21.38
CA SER A 195 41.30 -20.66 21.47
C SER A 195 41.29 -21.27 20.06
N GLY A 196 42.47 -21.55 19.53
CA GLY A 196 42.66 -22.47 18.39
C GLY A 196 43.31 -23.78 18.87
N PRO A 197 43.03 -24.94 18.25
CA PRO A 197 43.66 -26.19 18.64
C PRO A 197 45.13 -26.19 18.17
N ILE A 198 45.97 -26.86 18.95
CA ILE A 198 47.40 -27.15 18.75
C ILE A 198 48.37 -26.18 19.48
N GLY A 199 48.72 -26.58 20.71
CA GLY A 199 50.13 -26.70 21.11
C GLY A 199 50.86 -25.45 21.57
N THR A 200 50.62 -25.01 22.81
CA THR A 200 51.61 -24.83 23.91
C THR A 200 51.03 -23.85 24.93
N GLN A 201 50.51 -24.38 26.03
CA GLN A 201 50.18 -23.60 27.23
C GLN A 201 51.49 -23.09 27.86
N VAL A 202 51.74 -21.78 27.80
CA VAL A 202 52.65 -21.12 28.74
C VAL A 202 51.81 -20.28 29.69
N VAL A 203 51.40 -20.89 30.80
CA VAL A 203 50.83 -20.18 31.94
C VAL A 203 51.98 -19.54 32.70
N VAL A 204 52.23 -18.24 32.51
CA VAL A 204 53.02 -17.45 33.46
C VAL A 204 52.06 -16.81 34.45
N ASN A 205 51.74 -17.53 35.52
CA ASN A 205 51.17 -16.90 36.71
C ASN A 205 52.28 -16.11 37.42
N HIS A 206 52.40 -14.82 37.12
CA HIS A 206 53.11 -13.92 38.02
C HIS A 206 52.11 -13.35 39.02
N VAL A 207 52.16 -13.86 40.25
CA VAL A 207 51.52 -13.23 41.40
C VAL A 207 52.54 -12.30 42.06
N PRO A 208 52.33 -10.97 42.08
CA PRO A 208 53.05 -10.12 43.01
C PRO A 208 52.16 -9.77 44.21
N TYR A 209 52.56 -10.35 45.34
CA TYR A 209 52.40 -9.96 46.73
C TYR A 209 51.58 -8.70 47.09
N LYS A 210 50.63 -8.94 48.01
CA LYS A 210 50.07 -7.97 48.95
C LYS A 210 51.18 -7.46 49.89
N ASN A 211 51.36 -6.15 50.02
CA ASN A 211 51.80 -5.50 51.25
C ASN A 211 51.47 -3.98 51.27
N LEU A 212 50.54 -3.65 52.17
CA LEU A 212 50.53 -2.54 53.14
C LEU A 212 50.90 -1.11 52.67
N ARG A 213 49.89 -0.25 52.63
CA ARG A 213 49.67 0.76 53.68
C ARG A 213 48.19 0.81 54.05
#